data_AF-A0A9X3EZY3-F1
#
_entry.id   AF-A0A9X3EZY3-F1
#
_cell.length_a   1.000
_cell.length_b   1.000
_cell.length_c   1.000
_cell.angle_alpha   90.00
_cell.angle_beta   90.00
_cell.angle_gamma   90.00
#
_symmetry.space_group_name_H-M   'P 1'
#
loop_
_entity.id
_entity.type
_entity.pdbx_description
1 polymer ?
#
loop_
_entity_poly.entity_id
_entity_poly.type
_entity_poly.pdbx_seq_one_letter_code
_entity_poly.pdbx_strand_id
1 'polypeptide(L)'
;MTVFLASELDDLLTAQFAVAWAGEGGGDPARLGWWPTDMVSENGGHDLFQRLLPQTWAWASLQTAREAARRCDARLRAGALEADNMISLFHLGFEADERVEERLRELKRSERAPTAALPGLRSVLRDTWNRDLFSSWLSGHGEPRYERASSHGRLIPGAPPQSLDVLASHSRRAATAAGAARGVPAAVLPAEAQVSAREAKQAHTRLLRCSLEVDDARAYWQRTADLQVSATAQRAFEEYWFGSRSLGTVRLLLTNFRVRFDAFPHALRVLQRWTTHDPAERRVISHWHLQLADPLYRAFTGTFLVERRDHLRPQIRSEAALAWVAEHVAARWTMNTRIHYASKLLSASYAAGLLGSNRDPRPLASPPISDAALTYMLYLLREVEFAGTLLDNPYFASVDLRGPDLEHRLRGLTALRFRRQGDLVDFGWHYPSLAAWAAEQLFPPPVARLGGLA
;
A
#
# COMPACT_ATOMS: atom_id res chain seq x y z
N MET A 1 -14.78 17.54 36.66
CA MET A 1 -15.56 16.78 35.67
C MET A 1 -16.17 17.80 34.73
N THR A 2 -15.67 17.82 33.50
CA THR A 2 -16.18 18.74 32.48
C THR A 2 -17.48 18.15 31.96
N VAL A 3 -18.59 18.90 32.05
CA VAL A 3 -19.89 18.42 31.56
C VAL A 3 -20.06 18.93 30.14
N PHE A 4 -20.08 18.02 29.18
CA PHE A 4 -20.33 18.32 27.77
C PHE A 4 -21.83 18.21 27.48
N LEU A 5 -22.39 19.21 26.77
CA LEU A 5 -23.77 19.13 26.31
C LEU A 5 -23.87 18.14 25.14
N ALA A 6 -25.01 17.48 25.02
CA ALA A 6 -25.26 16.53 23.93
C ALA A 6 -25.09 17.16 22.54
N SER A 7 -25.44 18.45 22.39
CA SER A 7 -25.26 19.20 21.14
C SER A 7 -23.79 19.40 20.77
N GLU A 8 -22.90 19.64 21.73
CA GLU A 8 -21.46 19.81 21.46
C GLU A 8 -20.84 18.49 20.97
N LEU A 9 -21.26 17.37 21.59
CA LEU A 9 -20.84 16.03 21.18
C LEU A 9 -21.38 15.65 19.79
N ASP A 10 -22.62 16.05 19.48
CA ASP A 10 -23.23 15.84 18.15
C ASP A 10 -22.51 16.67 17.07
N ASP A 11 -22.12 17.91 17.37
CA ASP A 11 -21.36 18.77 16.46
C ASP A 11 -19.94 18.24 16.22
N LEU A 12 -19.31 17.70 17.26
CA LEU A 12 -18.01 17.07 17.17
C LEU A 12 -18.07 15.76 16.36
N LEU A 13 -19.05 14.89 16.62
CA LEU A 13 -19.27 13.68 15.83
C LEU A 13 -19.56 14.02 14.37
N THR A 14 -20.34 15.07 14.12
CA THR A 14 -20.58 15.59 12.76
C THR A 14 -19.26 15.97 12.08
N ALA A 15 -18.39 16.71 12.78
CA ALA A 15 -17.07 17.08 12.24
C ALA A 15 -16.19 15.86 11.99
N GLN A 16 -16.10 14.93 12.96
CA GLN A 16 -15.30 13.71 12.83
C GLN A 16 -15.76 12.87 11.64
N PHE A 17 -17.07 12.67 11.46
CA PHE A 17 -17.60 11.90 10.33
C PHE A 17 -17.47 12.62 8.99
N ALA A 18 -17.74 13.93 8.93
CA ALA A 18 -17.59 14.70 7.69
C ALA A 18 -16.13 14.70 7.19
N VAL A 19 -15.18 14.95 8.10
CA VAL A 19 -13.74 14.90 7.81
C VAL A 19 -13.31 13.48 7.46
N ALA A 20 -13.73 12.47 8.23
CA ALA A 20 -13.46 11.05 7.99
C ALA A 20 -13.98 10.53 6.64
N TRP A 21 -15.13 11.02 6.21
CA TRP A 21 -15.71 10.68 4.92
C TRP A 21 -14.97 11.38 3.77
N ALA A 22 -14.71 12.68 3.89
CA ALA A 22 -14.05 13.46 2.84
C ALA A 22 -12.60 13.02 2.59
N GLY A 23 -11.91 12.53 3.62
CA GLY A 23 -10.52 12.06 3.51
C GLY A 23 -10.34 10.67 2.92
N GLU A 24 -11.39 9.90 2.63
CA GLU A 24 -11.22 8.60 1.97
C GLU A 24 -10.60 8.73 0.57
N GLY A 25 -9.72 7.81 0.21
CA GLY A 25 -8.97 7.83 -1.05
C GLY A 25 -9.16 6.61 -1.95
N GLY A 26 -9.82 5.56 -1.45
CA GLY A 26 -9.93 4.30 -2.18
C GLY A 26 -11.13 4.21 -3.14
N GLY A 27 -12.05 5.17 -3.11
CA GLY A 27 -13.26 5.18 -3.92
C GLY A 27 -13.09 5.77 -5.31
N ASP A 28 -14.11 5.58 -6.15
CA ASP A 28 -14.24 6.18 -7.48
C ASP A 28 -15.50 7.06 -7.54
N PRO A 29 -15.40 8.39 -7.62
CA PRO A 29 -14.16 9.18 -7.70
C PRO A 29 -13.42 9.24 -6.35
N ALA A 30 -12.09 9.32 -6.42
CA ALA A 30 -11.27 9.56 -5.23
C ALA A 30 -11.59 10.92 -4.62
N ARG A 31 -11.71 11.00 -3.28
CA ARG A 31 -12.00 12.26 -2.57
C ARG A 31 -10.69 12.99 -2.25
N LEU A 32 -10.39 13.27 -0.98
CA LEU A 32 -9.15 13.97 -0.60
C LEU A 32 -7.95 13.04 -0.40
N GLY A 33 -8.18 11.73 -0.21
CA GLY A 33 -7.08 10.76 -0.11
C GLY A 33 -6.15 10.98 1.09
N TRP A 34 -6.71 11.36 2.23
CA TRP A 34 -6.01 11.45 3.52
C TRP A 34 -5.81 10.08 4.18
N TRP A 35 -6.70 9.13 3.91
CA TRP A 35 -6.52 7.73 4.31
C TRP A 35 -6.96 6.77 3.19
N PRO A 36 -6.27 5.62 3.05
CA PRO A 36 -6.43 4.68 1.94
C PRO A 36 -7.57 3.70 2.22
N THR A 37 -8.77 4.21 2.49
CA THR A 37 -9.97 3.38 2.68
C THR A 37 -11.07 3.78 1.70
N ASP A 38 -12.01 2.86 1.50
CA ASP A 38 -13.20 3.06 0.68
C ASP A 38 -14.44 2.45 1.37
N MET A 39 -14.72 2.88 2.59
CA MET A 39 -15.72 2.22 3.46
C MET A 39 -17.14 2.76 3.25
N VAL A 40 -17.26 3.95 2.66
CA VAL A 40 -18.54 4.66 2.45
C VAL A 40 -18.95 4.72 0.97
N SER A 41 -18.19 4.11 0.07
CA SER A 41 -18.54 3.97 -1.35
C SER A 41 -19.41 2.73 -1.59
N GLU A 42 -20.35 2.87 -2.53
CA GLU A 42 -21.22 1.79 -3.03
C GLU A 42 -20.40 0.57 -3.48
N ASN A 43 -19.31 0.81 -4.21
CA ASN A 43 -18.40 -0.24 -4.72
C ASN A 43 -17.34 -0.68 -3.71
N GLY A 44 -17.35 -0.10 -2.51
CA GLY A 44 -16.41 -0.35 -1.42
C GLY A 44 -17.09 -1.07 -0.25
N GLY A 45 -16.98 -0.48 0.95
CA GLY A 45 -17.51 -1.06 2.18
C GLY A 45 -19.05 -1.07 2.26
N HIS A 46 -19.75 -0.27 1.47
CA HIS A 46 -21.21 -0.13 1.56
C HIS A 46 -21.94 -1.45 1.30
N ASP A 47 -21.67 -2.14 0.17
CA ASP A 47 -22.30 -3.43 -0.14
C ASP A 47 -21.98 -4.48 0.95
N LEU A 48 -20.74 -4.51 1.43
CA LEU A 48 -20.33 -5.40 2.51
C LEU A 48 -21.13 -5.14 3.80
N PHE A 49 -21.23 -3.88 4.23
CA PHE A 49 -21.94 -3.53 5.47
C PHE A 49 -23.46 -3.68 5.32
N GLN A 50 -24.04 -3.42 4.16
CA GLN A 50 -25.46 -3.67 3.92
C GLN A 50 -25.83 -5.15 4.09
N ARG A 51 -24.96 -6.06 3.64
CA ARG A 51 -25.17 -7.51 3.80
C ARG A 51 -24.96 -7.98 5.23
N LEU A 52 -23.95 -7.46 5.93
CA LEU A 52 -23.61 -7.89 7.29
C LEU A 52 -24.51 -7.24 8.36
N LEU A 53 -24.91 -5.99 8.15
CA LEU A 53 -25.56 -5.14 9.15
C LEU A 53 -26.72 -4.35 8.50
N PRO A 54 -27.75 -5.01 7.94
CA PRO A 54 -28.76 -4.37 7.08
C PRO A 54 -29.51 -3.20 7.73
N GLN A 55 -29.59 -3.16 9.06
CA GLN A 55 -30.25 -2.09 9.80
C GLN A 55 -29.31 -0.94 10.21
N THR A 56 -28.00 -1.21 10.32
CA THR A 56 -27.02 -0.25 10.87
C THR A 56 -25.82 0.00 9.97
N TRP A 57 -25.87 -0.47 8.71
CA TRP A 57 -24.77 -0.38 7.76
C TRP A 57 -24.27 1.04 7.56
N ALA A 58 -25.16 2.04 7.51
CA ALA A 58 -24.78 3.44 7.32
C ALA A 58 -23.94 3.96 8.51
N TRP A 59 -24.28 3.54 9.73
CA TRP A 59 -23.47 3.82 10.91
C TRP A 59 -22.14 3.05 10.87
N ALA A 60 -22.15 1.79 10.44
CA ALA A 60 -20.95 0.97 10.33
C ALA A 60 -19.94 1.54 9.32
N SER A 61 -20.40 1.98 8.14
CA SER A 61 -19.58 2.64 7.12
C SER A 61 -18.90 3.91 7.67
N LEU A 62 -19.68 4.83 8.26
CA LEU A 62 -19.14 6.08 8.81
C LEU A 62 -18.22 5.84 10.01
N GLN A 63 -18.55 4.88 10.88
CA GLN A 63 -17.70 4.50 12.01
C GLN A 63 -16.37 3.91 11.54
N THR A 64 -16.37 3.11 10.47
CA THR A 64 -15.14 2.54 9.90
C THR A 64 -14.27 3.63 9.26
N ALA A 65 -14.87 4.56 8.52
CA ALA A 65 -14.15 5.73 8.00
C ALA A 65 -13.54 6.57 9.13
N ARG A 66 -14.31 6.82 10.21
CA ARG A 66 -13.84 7.52 11.41
C ARG A 66 -12.69 6.78 12.09
N GLU A 67 -12.76 5.47 12.21
CA GLU A 67 -11.69 4.66 12.80
C GLU A 67 -10.41 4.69 11.95
N ALA A 68 -10.55 4.67 10.61
CA ALA A 68 -9.42 4.84 9.71
C ALA A 68 -8.74 6.21 9.92
N ALA A 69 -9.54 7.27 10.07
CA ALA A 69 -9.05 8.60 10.38
C ALA A 69 -8.37 8.66 11.76
N ARG A 70 -8.95 8.06 12.81
CA ARG A 70 -8.33 7.95 14.15
C ARG A 70 -6.99 7.23 14.13
N ARG A 71 -6.87 6.12 13.39
CA ARG A 71 -5.61 5.39 13.25
C ARG A 71 -4.57 6.14 12.45
N CYS A 72 -5.00 6.94 11.47
CA CYS A 72 -4.10 7.80 10.71
C CYS A 72 -3.56 8.91 11.60
N ASP A 73 -4.45 9.58 12.32
CA ASP A 73 -4.13 10.60 13.30
C ASP A 73 -3.19 10.07 14.39
N ALA A 74 -3.49 8.92 15.00
CA ALA A 74 -2.64 8.32 16.02
C ALA A 74 -1.23 8.00 15.51
N ARG A 75 -1.10 7.54 14.26
CA ARG A 75 0.22 7.30 13.63
C ARG A 75 1.00 8.60 13.43
N LEU A 76 0.33 9.66 12.99
CA LEU A 76 0.96 10.98 12.85
C LEU A 76 1.39 11.54 14.20
N ARG A 77 0.57 11.35 15.23
CA ARG A 77 0.88 11.82 16.59
C ARG A 77 2.05 11.07 17.21
N ALA A 78 2.14 9.76 17.00
CA ALA A 78 3.23 8.93 17.51
C ALA A 78 4.63 9.35 17.00
N GLY A 79 4.71 10.06 15.88
CA GLY A 79 5.97 10.60 15.34
C GLY A 79 6.42 11.92 16.00
N ALA A 80 5.56 12.60 16.77
CA ALA A 80 5.88 13.89 17.35
C ALA A 80 6.57 13.78 18.71
N LEU A 81 7.52 14.68 18.96
CA LEU A 81 8.26 14.79 20.22
C LEU A 81 7.36 15.05 21.45
N GLU A 82 6.13 15.54 21.26
CA GLU A 82 5.13 15.83 22.30
C GLU A 82 3.80 15.10 22.04
N ALA A 83 3.86 13.82 21.64
CA ALA A 83 2.71 13.02 21.23
C ALA A 83 1.53 13.02 22.23
N ASP A 84 1.82 13.01 23.53
CA ASP A 84 0.83 12.95 24.61
C ASP A 84 0.11 14.28 24.88
N ASN A 85 0.72 15.40 24.49
CA ASN A 85 0.15 16.74 24.68
C ASN A 85 -0.58 17.24 23.42
N MET A 86 -0.53 16.48 22.34
CA MET A 86 -1.06 16.91 21.04
C MET A 86 -2.55 16.57 20.93
N ILE A 87 -3.36 17.61 20.76
CA ILE A 87 -4.80 17.49 20.56
C ILE A 87 -5.12 17.56 19.06
N SER A 88 -6.01 16.68 18.60
CA SER A 88 -6.50 16.66 17.23
C SER A 88 -8.02 16.44 17.19
N LEU A 89 -8.62 16.55 16.00
CA LEU A 89 -10.03 16.22 15.80
C LEU A 89 -10.37 14.79 16.26
N PHE A 90 -9.40 13.88 16.19
CA PHE A 90 -9.56 12.45 16.46
C PHE A 90 -8.91 12.01 17.78
N HIS A 91 -8.34 12.94 18.54
CA HIS A 91 -7.75 12.72 19.85
C HIS A 91 -7.90 13.98 20.71
N LEU A 92 -8.91 14.01 21.57
CA LEU A 92 -9.26 15.18 22.39
C LEU A 92 -8.87 15.01 23.87
N GLY A 93 -8.26 13.87 24.20
CA GLY A 93 -8.01 13.42 25.57
C GLY A 93 -9.06 12.42 26.05
N PHE A 94 -8.72 11.65 27.08
CA PHE A 94 -9.50 10.50 27.55
C PHE A 94 -10.96 10.82 27.86
N GLU A 95 -11.24 11.87 28.66
CA GLU A 95 -12.61 12.23 29.08
C GLU A 95 -13.49 12.61 27.88
N ALA A 96 -12.98 13.41 26.95
CA ALA A 96 -13.71 13.81 25.75
C ALA A 96 -13.92 12.62 24.79
N ASP A 97 -12.88 11.81 24.55
CA ASP A 97 -12.95 10.64 23.67
C ASP A 97 -13.97 9.61 24.19
N GLU A 98 -14.02 9.34 25.51
CA GLU A 98 -15.01 8.43 26.10
C GLU A 98 -16.44 8.94 25.92
N ARG A 99 -16.66 10.24 26.14
CA ARG A 99 -18.00 10.86 26.00
C ARG A 99 -18.49 10.85 24.56
N VAL A 100 -17.59 11.04 23.59
CA VAL A 100 -17.89 10.91 22.16
C VAL A 100 -18.27 9.47 21.81
N GLU A 101 -17.56 8.47 22.34
CA GLU A 101 -17.89 7.06 22.12
C GLU A 101 -19.21 6.64 22.78
N GLU A 102 -19.51 7.17 23.98
CA GLU A 102 -20.78 6.98 24.65
C GLU A 102 -21.93 7.59 23.83
N ARG A 103 -21.77 8.85 23.40
CA ARG A 103 -22.77 9.52 22.56
C ARG A 103 -23.00 8.81 21.24
N LEU A 104 -21.95 8.30 20.58
CA LEU A 104 -22.09 7.50 19.37
C LEU A 104 -22.92 6.23 19.60
N ARG A 105 -22.71 5.55 20.74
CA ARG A 105 -23.51 4.37 21.12
C ARG A 105 -24.99 4.72 21.33
N GLU A 106 -25.29 5.86 21.95
CA GLU A 106 -26.67 6.36 22.10
C GLU A 106 -27.33 6.63 20.74
N LEU A 107 -26.66 7.37 19.85
CA LEU A 107 -27.19 7.71 18.53
C LEU A 107 -27.49 6.46 17.70
N LYS A 108 -26.61 5.45 17.74
CA LYS A 108 -26.82 4.16 17.07
C LYS A 108 -28.03 3.39 17.60
N ARG A 109 -28.32 3.48 18.90
CA ARG A 109 -29.50 2.85 19.52
C ARG A 109 -30.81 3.56 19.20
N SER A 110 -30.75 4.80 18.71
CA SER A 110 -31.97 5.56 18.35
C SER A 110 -32.66 5.08 17.07
N GLU A 111 -32.08 4.11 16.35
CA GLU A 111 -32.56 3.56 15.07
C GLU A 111 -32.72 4.59 13.94
N ARG A 112 -32.30 5.83 14.16
CA ARG A 112 -32.26 6.89 13.14
C ARG A 112 -31.02 6.74 12.27
N ALA A 113 -31.18 6.99 10.98
CA ALA A 113 -30.07 7.09 10.05
C ALA A 113 -29.09 8.20 10.48
N PRO A 114 -27.78 8.11 10.15
CA PRO A 114 -26.77 9.09 10.57
C PRO A 114 -27.14 10.54 10.23
N THR A 115 -27.66 10.81 9.03
CA THR A 115 -28.07 12.16 8.60
C THR A 115 -29.37 12.66 9.25
N ALA A 116 -30.14 11.79 9.89
CA ALA A 116 -31.31 12.16 10.70
C ALA A 116 -30.93 12.36 12.17
N ALA A 117 -29.99 11.57 12.69
CA ALA A 117 -29.45 11.70 14.04
C ALA A 117 -28.51 12.91 14.17
N LEU A 118 -27.72 13.20 13.13
CA LEU A 118 -26.76 14.30 13.03
C LEU A 118 -27.09 15.16 11.77
N PRO A 119 -28.01 16.13 11.88
CA PRO A 119 -28.48 16.91 10.74
C PRO A 119 -27.37 17.66 9.98
N GLY A 120 -26.29 18.06 10.68
CA GLY A 120 -25.15 18.72 10.07
C GLY A 120 -24.47 17.89 8.97
N LEU A 121 -24.53 16.56 9.03
CA LEU A 121 -24.01 15.67 7.98
C LEU A 121 -24.71 15.85 6.64
N ARG A 122 -25.97 16.32 6.62
CA ARG A 122 -26.71 16.58 5.37
C ARG A 122 -26.10 17.71 4.56
N SER A 123 -25.23 18.54 5.11
CA SER A 123 -24.55 19.58 4.35
C SER A 123 -23.32 19.05 3.59
N VAL A 124 -22.80 17.88 3.99
CA VAL A 124 -21.54 17.31 3.47
C VAL A 124 -21.74 15.99 2.74
N LEU A 125 -22.48 15.06 3.35
CA LEU A 125 -22.72 13.74 2.78
C LEU A 125 -23.70 13.86 1.61
N ARG A 126 -23.19 13.54 0.42
CA ARG A 126 -23.88 13.57 -0.87
C ARG A 126 -23.56 12.29 -1.63
N ASP A 127 -24.44 11.91 -2.54
CA ASP A 127 -24.22 10.75 -3.41
C ASP A 127 -23.00 10.95 -4.32
N THR A 128 -22.69 12.21 -4.67
CA THR A 128 -21.51 12.59 -5.45
C THR A 128 -20.57 13.47 -4.63
N TRP A 129 -19.26 13.15 -4.70
CA TRP A 129 -18.22 13.95 -4.06
C TRP A 129 -18.09 15.32 -4.74
N ASN A 130 -18.07 16.39 -3.95
CA ASN A 130 -17.84 17.76 -4.41
C ASN A 130 -16.83 18.44 -3.48
N ARG A 131 -15.61 18.65 -4.00
CA ARG A 131 -14.51 19.28 -3.26
C ARG A 131 -14.82 20.72 -2.87
N ASP A 132 -15.43 21.51 -3.75
CA ASP A 132 -15.68 22.93 -3.53
C ASP A 132 -16.74 23.15 -2.47
N LEU A 133 -17.76 22.29 -2.46
CA LEU A 133 -18.80 22.28 -1.44
C LEU A 133 -18.23 21.88 -0.07
N PHE A 134 -17.38 20.86 -0.01
CA PHE A 134 -16.70 20.49 1.23
C PHE A 134 -15.77 21.60 1.73
N SER A 135 -15.05 22.27 0.82
CA SER A 135 -14.18 23.41 1.14
C SER A 135 -14.99 24.60 1.65
N SER A 136 -16.15 24.87 1.04
CA SER A 136 -17.08 25.92 1.48
C SER A 136 -17.68 25.61 2.86
N TRP A 137 -18.02 24.34 3.10
CA TRP A 137 -18.47 23.87 4.41
C TRP A 137 -17.39 24.09 5.47
N LEU A 138 -16.13 23.71 5.20
CA LEU A 138 -15.00 23.96 6.09
C LEU A 138 -14.79 25.45 6.39
N SER A 139 -14.82 26.29 5.36
CA SER A 139 -14.66 27.75 5.48
C SER A 139 -15.80 28.41 6.26
N GLY A 140 -17.01 27.85 6.20
CA GLY A 140 -18.17 28.30 6.98
C GLY A 140 -18.01 28.19 8.50
N HIS A 141 -16.95 27.52 8.98
CA HIS A 141 -16.64 27.37 10.40
C HIS A 141 -15.56 28.34 10.94
N GLY A 142 -15.14 29.33 10.15
CA GLY A 142 -14.25 30.44 10.56
C GLY A 142 -12.78 30.24 10.17
N GLU A 143 -11.94 31.26 10.41
CA GLU A 143 -10.52 31.24 10.04
C GLU A 143 -9.63 30.51 11.07
N PRO A 144 -8.64 29.71 10.61
CA PRO A 144 -7.72 28.99 11.49
C PRO A 144 -6.68 29.91 12.15
N ARG A 145 -6.48 29.76 13.47
CA ARG A 145 -5.33 30.32 14.21
C ARG A 145 -4.32 29.21 14.52
N TYR A 146 -3.08 29.37 14.08
CA TYR A 146 -1.97 28.44 14.31
C TYR A 146 -0.70 29.24 14.65
N GLU A 147 0.14 28.75 15.57
CA GLU A 147 1.40 29.42 15.96
C GLU A 147 2.60 28.90 15.15
N ARG A 148 2.70 27.59 14.94
CA ARG A 148 3.81 26.97 14.18
C ARG A 148 3.34 25.82 13.30
N ALA A 149 3.86 25.80 12.08
CA ALA A 149 3.94 24.58 11.28
C ALA A 149 5.01 23.67 11.91
N SER A 150 4.64 22.46 12.29
CA SER A 150 5.57 21.40 12.67
C SER A 150 5.74 20.43 11.48
N SER A 151 6.74 19.57 11.55
CA SER A 151 6.95 18.48 10.58
C SER A 151 5.80 17.46 10.55
N HIS A 152 4.87 17.52 11.52
CA HIS A 152 3.76 16.58 11.69
C HIS A 152 2.37 17.22 11.47
N GLY A 153 2.32 18.51 11.12
CA GLY A 153 1.07 19.25 10.92
C GLY A 153 1.14 20.69 11.46
N ARG A 154 -0.01 21.36 11.56
CA ARG A 154 -0.10 22.66 12.24
C ARG A 154 -0.66 22.44 13.64
N LEU A 155 0.14 22.76 14.65
CA LEU A 155 -0.25 22.62 16.06
C LEU A 155 -1.13 23.81 16.47
N ILE A 156 -2.21 23.53 17.19
CA ILE A 156 -3.02 24.56 17.84
C ILE A 156 -2.30 24.89 19.17
N PRO A 157 -1.89 26.14 19.40
CA PRO A 157 -1.24 26.51 20.65
C PRO A 157 -2.22 26.57 21.82
N GLY A 158 -1.78 26.14 23.01
CA GLY A 158 -2.47 26.34 24.28
C GLY A 158 -2.94 25.05 24.98
N ALA A 159 -3.37 25.20 26.24
CA ALA A 159 -4.03 24.14 26.99
C ALA A 159 -5.32 23.68 26.27
N PRO A 160 -5.74 22.40 26.43
CA PRO A 160 -7.02 21.92 25.92
C PRO A 160 -8.11 22.94 26.25
N PRO A 161 -8.80 23.53 25.26
CA PRO A 161 -9.81 24.53 25.57
C PRO A 161 -10.93 23.83 26.36
N GLN A 162 -11.46 24.54 27.35
CA GLN A 162 -12.37 23.98 28.35
C GLN A 162 -13.78 23.66 27.81
N SER A 163 -14.07 23.97 26.54
CA SER A 163 -15.33 23.67 25.87
C SER A 163 -15.13 22.93 24.53
N LEU A 164 -15.99 21.94 24.27
CA LEU A 164 -15.93 21.13 23.05
C LEU A 164 -16.34 21.93 21.81
N ASP A 165 -17.18 22.94 21.96
CA ASP A 165 -17.54 23.85 20.87
C ASP A 165 -16.31 24.54 20.26
N VAL A 166 -15.36 24.93 21.11
CA VAL A 166 -14.09 25.54 20.70
C VAL A 166 -13.16 24.51 20.07
N LEU A 167 -13.13 23.27 20.57
CA LEU A 167 -12.37 22.15 19.96
C LEU A 167 -12.91 21.71 18.62
N ALA A 168 -14.22 21.53 18.49
CA ALA A 168 -14.88 21.15 17.25
C ALA A 168 -14.70 22.26 16.21
N SER A 169 -14.83 23.53 16.61
CA SER A 169 -14.54 24.66 15.75
C SER A 169 -13.06 24.76 15.37
N HIS A 170 -12.10 24.59 16.30
CA HIS A 170 -10.66 24.57 16.00
C HIS A 170 -10.23 23.39 15.11
N SER A 171 -10.85 22.23 15.29
CA SER A 171 -10.55 21.03 14.54
C SER A 171 -11.08 21.07 13.11
N ARG A 172 -12.27 21.66 12.90
CA ARG A 172 -12.81 21.99 11.56
C ARG A 172 -11.90 22.98 10.83
N ARG A 173 -11.34 23.96 11.56
CA ARG A 173 -10.38 24.95 11.06
C ARG A 173 -9.01 24.35 10.65
N ALA A 174 -8.52 23.32 11.34
CA ALA A 174 -7.27 22.64 11.00
C ALA A 174 -7.35 21.85 9.67
N ALA A 175 -8.52 21.29 9.35
CA ALA A 175 -8.75 20.58 8.08
C ALA A 175 -8.65 21.51 6.85
N THR A 176 -9.03 22.79 7.00
CA THR A 176 -8.90 23.82 5.95
C THR A 176 -7.44 24.11 5.58
N ALA A 177 -6.53 24.11 6.56
CA ALA A 177 -5.11 24.33 6.34
C ALA A 177 -4.39 23.11 5.74
N ALA A 178 -4.82 21.89 6.06
CA ALA A 178 -4.31 20.66 5.44
C ALA A 178 -4.78 20.50 3.97
N GLY A 179 -5.96 21.02 3.63
CA GLY A 179 -6.47 21.12 2.26
C GLY A 179 -5.78 22.19 1.42
N ALA A 180 -5.45 23.36 2.00
CA ALA A 180 -4.81 24.47 1.29
C ALA A 180 -3.27 24.30 1.13
N ALA A 181 -2.60 23.54 1.99
CA ALA A 181 -1.14 23.39 1.98
C ALA A 181 -0.57 22.43 0.90
N ARG A 182 -1.39 21.81 0.05
CA ARG A 182 -0.91 21.01 -1.11
C ARG A 182 -0.81 21.81 -2.42
N GLY A 183 -0.88 23.15 -2.35
CA GLY A 183 -0.70 24.08 -3.46
C GLY A 183 0.60 24.89 -3.44
N VAL A 184 1.74 24.30 -3.03
CA VAL A 184 3.08 24.92 -3.11
C VAL A 184 4.02 23.96 -3.87
N PRO A 185 4.90 24.44 -4.78
CA PRO A 185 5.61 23.61 -5.74
C PRO A 185 6.64 22.69 -5.08
N ALA A 186 6.99 21.63 -5.82
CA ALA A 186 7.99 20.63 -5.47
C ALA A 186 9.35 21.24 -5.09
N ALA A 187 9.57 21.44 -3.80
CA ALA A 187 10.90 21.58 -3.22
C ALA A 187 10.86 21.16 -1.74
N VAL A 188 11.50 20.02 -1.47
CA VAL A 188 12.07 19.59 -0.18
C VAL A 188 11.14 19.65 1.03
N LEU A 189 10.37 18.57 1.23
CA LEU A 189 9.89 18.15 2.55
C LEU A 189 10.47 16.75 2.85
N PRO A 190 10.91 16.48 4.09
CA PRO A 190 11.59 15.23 4.45
C PRO A 190 10.64 14.03 4.36
N ALA A 191 11.20 12.91 3.90
CA ALA A 191 10.55 11.62 3.80
C ALA A 191 10.05 11.12 5.17
N GLU A 192 9.07 10.19 5.14
CA GLU A 192 8.53 9.40 6.26
C GLU A 192 7.16 9.85 6.83
N ALA A 193 6.09 9.64 6.03
CA ALA A 193 4.76 9.23 6.50
C ALA A 193 3.88 8.81 5.31
N GLN A 194 4.36 7.87 4.48
CA GLN A 194 3.59 7.30 3.37
C GLN A 194 3.07 5.93 3.80
N VAL A 195 1.79 5.63 3.51
CA VAL A 195 1.18 4.32 3.77
C VAL A 195 2.08 3.25 3.15
N SER A 196 2.79 2.48 3.99
CA SER A 196 3.63 1.40 3.51
C SER A 196 2.75 0.38 2.79
N ALA A 197 3.10 0.08 1.54
CA ALA A 197 2.48 -1.01 0.81
C ALA A 197 2.71 -2.31 1.61
N ARG A 198 1.85 -3.32 1.46
CA ARG A 198 1.97 -4.56 2.26
C ARG A 198 1.91 -5.79 1.39
N GLU A 199 2.61 -6.83 1.80
CA GLU A 199 2.47 -8.14 1.16
C GLU A 199 1.04 -8.70 1.29
N ALA A 200 0.58 -9.45 0.29
CA ALA A 200 -0.67 -10.17 0.36
C ALA A 200 -0.57 -11.28 1.41
N LYS A 201 -1.57 -11.36 2.30
CA LYS A 201 -1.67 -12.38 3.37
C LYS A 201 -2.75 -13.44 3.11
N GLN A 202 -3.71 -13.18 2.21
CA GLN A 202 -4.83 -14.09 1.94
C GLN A 202 -4.58 -14.97 0.71
N ALA A 203 -4.73 -16.28 0.87
CA ALA A 203 -4.59 -17.23 -0.22
C ALA A 203 -5.69 -17.06 -1.30
N HIS A 204 -5.29 -17.13 -2.57
CA HIS A 204 -6.18 -16.96 -3.71
C HIS A 204 -5.69 -17.71 -4.96
N THR A 205 -6.55 -17.77 -5.99
CA THR A 205 -6.30 -18.54 -7.22
C THR A 205 -5.81 -17.70 -8.40
N ARG A 206 -5.33 -16.46 -8.18
CA ARG A 206 -4.89 -15.54 -9.24
C ARG A 206 -3.77 -16.13 -10.12
N LEU A 207 -2.87 -16.92 -9.54
CA LEU A 207 -1.81 -17.63 -10.27
C LEU A 207 -2.34 -18.55 -11.39
N LEU A 208 -3.56 -19.11 -11.25
CA LEU A 208 -4.18 -19.90 -12.31
C LEU A 208 -4.48 -19.08 -13.56
N ARG A 209 -4.70 -17.78 -13.38
CA ARG A 209 -5.14 -16.83 -14.41
C ARG A 209 -3.96 -16.08 -15.01
N CYS A 210 -3.06 -15.58 -14.16
CA CYS A 210 -1.91 -14.79 -14.56
C CYS A 210 -0.68 -15.30 -13.80
N SER A 211 0.27 -15.88 -14.53
CA SER A 211 1.50 -16.41 -13.95
C SER A 211 2.55 -15.31 -13.81
N LEU A 212 3.80 -15.55 -14.22
CA LEU A 212 4.84 -14.53 -14.18
C LEU A 212 4.63 -13.46 -15.26
N GLU A 213 4.30 -13.88 -16.50
CA GLU A 213 3.99 -13.02 -17.65
C GLU A 213 5.01 -11.88 -17.86
N VAL A 214 6.32 -12.20 -17.89
CA VAL A 214 7.43 -11.22 -17.80
C VAL A 214 7.38 -10.14 -18.88
N ASP A 215 7.14 -10.52 -20.14
CA ASP A 215 7.10 -9.55 -21.24
C ASP A 215 5.83 -8.68 -21.19
N ASP A 216 4.69 -9.27 -20.82
CA ASP A 216 3.44 -8.54 -20.62
C ASP A 216 3.56 -7.59 -19.41
N ALA A 217 4.25 -7.98 -18.34
CA ALA A 217 4.53 -7.12 -17.20
C ALA A 217 5.41 -5.93 -17.59
N ARG A 218 6.46 -6.15 -18.41
CA ARG A 218 7.27 -5.05 -18.97
C ARG A 218 6.41 -4.10 -19.79
N ALA A 219 5.57 -4.62 -20.68
CA ALA A 219 4.68 -3.79 -21.49
C ALA A 219 3.73 -2.97 -20.60
N TYR A 220 3.21 -3.56 -19.54
CA TYR A 220 2.40 -2.85 -18.55
C TYR A 220 3.15 -1.69 -17.90
N TRP A 221 4.39 -1.92 -17.44
CA TRP A 221 5.20 -0.85 -16.84
C TRP A 221 5.41 0.29 -17.85
N GLN A 222 5.84 0.00 -19.07
CA GLN A 222 6.13 1.03 -20.07
C GLN A 222 4.90 1.85 -20.44
N ARG A 223 3.75 1.20 -20.60
CA ARG A 223 2.54 1.85 -21.12
C ARG A 223 1.76 2.61 -20.05
N THR A 224 1.97 2.30 -18.78
CA THR A 224 1.33 3.03 -17.67
C THR A 224 2.11 4.27 -17.24
N ALA A 225 3.34 4.45 -17.71
CA ALA A 225 4.19 5.60 -17.37
C ALA A 225 3.57 6.95 -17.78
N ASP A 226 2.95 7.00 -18.96
CA ASP A 226 2.44 8.23 -19.58
C ASP A 226 0.96 8.51 -19.23
N LEU A 227 0.37 7.71 -18.36
CA LEU A 227 -1.05 7.79 -18.06
C LEU A 227 -1.35 8.60 -16.81
N GLN A 228 -2.12 9.68 -16.96
CA GLN A 228 -2.67 10.43 -15.84
C GLN A 228 -3.87 9.74 -15.17
N VAL A 229 -4.50 8.77 -15.85
CA VAL A 229 -5.67 8.00 -15.39
C VAL A 229 -5.42 6.51 -15.61
N SER A 230 -5.94 5.65 -14.74
CA SER A 230 -5.75 4.19 -14.87
C SER A 230 -6.22 3.66 -16.23
N ALA A 231 -5.37 2.86 -16.90
CA ALA A 231 -5.62 2.34 -18.24
C ALA A 231 -6.86 1.46 -18.30
N THR A 232 -7.82 1.74 -19.19
CA THR A 232 -8.96 0.82 -19.40
C THR A 232 -8.53 -0.40 -20.22
N ALA A 233 -9.21 -1.54 -20.04
CA ALA A 233 -8.95 -2.74 -20.83
C ALA A 233 -9.21 -2.55 -22.32
N GLN A 234 -10.16 -1.70 -22.66
CA GLN A 234 -10.47 -1.36 -24.05
C GLN A 234 -9.29 -0.65 -24.70
N ARG A 235 -8.77 0.39 -24.05
CA ARG A 235 -7.62 1.15 -24.54
C ARG A 235 -6.37 0.27 -24.69
N ALA A 236 -6.05 -0.54 -23.68
CA ALA A 236 -4.89 -1.42 -23.73
C ALA A 236 -4.99 -2.48 -24.84
N PHE A 237 -6.21 -2.90 -25.19
CA PHE A 237 -6.46 -3.81 -26.31
C PHE A 237 -6.31 -3.11 -27.66
N GLU A 238 -6.92 -1.94 -27.84
CA GLU A 238 -6.84 -1.14 -29.07
C GLU A 238 -5.41 -0.68 -29.38
N GLU A 239 -4.63 -0.37 -28.34
CA GLU A 239 -3.22 0.02 -28.46
C GLU A 239 -2.25 -1.16 -28.47
N TYR A 240 -2.76 -2.41 -28.54
CA TYR A 240 -1.95 -3.63 -28.62
C TYR A 240 -0.86 -3.76 -27.54
N TRP A 241 -1.17 -3.36 -26.30
CA TRP A 241 -0.18 -3.36 -25.20
C TRP A 241 0.46 -4.74 -24.99
N PHE A 242 -0.35 -5.79 -25.09
CA PHE A 242 0.06 -7.17 -24.86
C PHE A 242 0.12 -7.99 -26.16
N GLY A 243 0.33 -7.33 -27.31
CA GLY A 243 0.34 -7.98 -28.63
C GLY A 243 -1.05 -8.48 -29.07
N SER A 244 -1.11 -9.64 -29.74
CA SER A 244 -2.32 -10.18 -30.38
C SER A 244 -3.32 -10.85 -29.41
N ARG A 245 -3.30 -10.50 -28.12
CA ARG A 245 -4.15 -11.11 -27.09
C ARG A 245 -5.60 -10.65 -27.25
N SER A 246 -6.55 -11.53 -26.94
CA SER A 246 -7.98 -11.16 -26.91
C SER A 246 -8.28 -10.13 -25.82
N LEU A 247 -9.31 -9.30 -26.02
CA LEU A 247 -9.78 -8.31 -25.03
C LEU A 247 -10.02 -8.92 -23.64
N GLY A 248 -10.57 -10.14 -23.59
CA GLY A 248 -10.76 -10.87 -22.32
C GLY A 248 -9.44 -11.18 -21.60
N THR A 249 -8.40 -11.56 -22.36
CA THR A 249 -7.06 -11.80 -21.82
C THR A 249 -6.41 -10.50 -21.37
N VAL A 250 -6.54 -9.42 -22.15
CA VAL A 250 -6.06 -8.07 -21.78
C VAL A 250 -6.68 -7.61 -20.45
N ARG A 251 -8.00 -7.76 -20.30
CA ARG A 251 -8.72 -7.43 -19.06
C ARG A 251 -8.19 -8.22 -17.87
N LEU A 252 -7.94 -9.51 -18.06
CA LEU A 252 -7.38 -10.40 -17.05
C LEU A 252 -5.96 -9.98 -16.65
N LEU A 253 -5.10 -9.66 -17.62
CA LEU A 253 -3.73 -9.20 -17.36
C LEU A 253 -3.72 -7.90 -16.57
N LEU A 254 -4.47 -6.86 -17.02
CA LEU A 254 -4.56 -5.59 -16.29
C LEU A 254 -5.05 -5.79 -14.85
N THR A 255 -6.09 -6.60 -14.65
CA THR A 255 -6.63 -6.85 -13.31
C THR A 255 -5.60 -7.48 -12.36
N ASN A 256 -4.72 -8.33 -12.88
CA ASN A 256 -3.67 -8.97 -12.07
C ASN A 256 -2.43 -8.09 -11.92
N PHE A 257 -2.04 -7.34 -12.95
CA PHE A 257 -0.93 -6.40 -12.89
C PHE A 257 -1.19 -5.21 -11.97
N ARG A 258 -2.44 -4.72 -11.87
CA ARG A 258 -2.80 -3.71 -10.88
C ARG A 258 -2.57 -4.20 -9.45
N VAL A 259 -3.01 -5.42 -9.13
CA VAL A 259 -2.78 -6.01 -7.80
C VAL A 259 -1.28 -6.25 -7.55
N ARG A 260 -0.52 -6.56 -8.59
CA ARG A 260 0.91 -6.88 -8.50
C ARG A 260 1.82 -5.66 -8.44
N PHE A 261 1.49 -4.59 -9.15
CA PHE A 261 2.37 -3.43 -9.36
C PHE A 261 1.76 -2.12 -8.85
N ASP A 262 0.48 -1.83 -9.09
CA ASP A 262 -0.16 -0.58 -8.62
C ASP A 262 -0.26 -0.54 -7.09
N ALA A 263 -0.30 -1.71 -6.45
CA ALA A 263 -0.18 -1.84 -5.00
C ALA A 263 1.15 -1.28 -4.44
N PHE A 264 2.17 -1.09 -5.29
CA PHE A 264 3.50 -0.60 -4.95
C PHE A 264 3.85 0.64 -5.80
N PRO A 265 3.20 1.79 -5.59
CA PRO A 265 3.26 2.93 -6.51
C PRO A 265 4.64 3.58 -6.62
N HIS A 266 5.50 3.47 -5.60
CA HIS A 266 6.90 3.93 -5.66
C HIS A 266 7.73 3.01 -6.55
N ALA A 267 7.57 1.71 -6.36
CA ALA A 267 8.20 0.66 -7.14
C ALA A 267 7.79 0.74 -8.62
N LEU A 268 6.48 0.89 -8.89
CA LEU A 268 5.96 1.01 -10.25
C LEU A 268 6.50 2.24 -10.98
N ARG A 269 6.62 3.39 -10.31
CA ARG A 269 7.25 4.60 -10.91
C ARG A 269 8.70 4.38 -11.32
N VAL A 270 9.45 3.60 -10.55
CA VAL A 270 10.82 3.22 -10.92
C VAL A 270 10.80 2.27 -12.12
N LEU A 271 9.96 1.23 -12.11
CA LEU A 271 9.84 0.29 -13.23
C LEU A 271 9.37 0.96 -14.54
N GLN A 272 8.47 1.93 -14.45
CA GLN A 272 7.99 2.75 -15.58
C GLN A 272 9.13 3.48 -16.30
N ARG A 273 10.17 3.89 -15.57
CA ARG A 273 11.31 4.64 -16.09
C ARG A 273 12.53 3.77 -16.39
N TRP A 274 12.53 2.53 -15.94
CA TRP A 274 13.64 1.61 -16.09
C TRP A 274 13.62 0.97 -17.48
N THR A 275 14.31 1.61 -18.43
CA THR A 275 14.24 1.23 -19.86
C THR A 275 15.23 0.12 -20.24
N THR A 276 16.36 0.02 -19.54
CA THR A 276 17.51 -0.85 -19.84
C THR A 276 17.42 -2.25 -19.25
N HIS A 277 16.21 -2.75 -18.97
CA HIS A 277 16.06 -4.02 -18.28
C HIS A 277 16.69 -5.21 -19.04
N ASP A 278 17.76 -5.78 -18.47
CA ASP A 278 18.23 -7.11 -18.86
C ASP A 278 17.06 -8.12 -18.71
N PRO A 279 16.78 -8.98 -19.69
CA PRO A 279 15.85 -10.10 -19.54
C PRO A 279 15.95 -10.84 -18.20
N ALA A 280 17.14 -11.04 -17.63
CA ALA A 280 17.31 -11.69 -16.34
C ALA A 280 16.72 -10.86 -15.18
N GLU A 281 17.01 -9.56 -15.14
CA GLU A 281 16.47 -8.65 -14.11
C GLU A 281 14.94 -8.59 -14.16
N ARG A 282 14.34 -8.55 -15.35
CA ARG A 282 12.88 -8.54 -15.51
C ARG A 282 12.22 -9.77 -14.91
N ARG A 283 12.85 -10.94 -15.06
CA ARG A 283 12.35 -12.20 -14.48
C ARG A 283 12.36 -12.11 -12.96
N VAL A 284 13.47 -11.67 -12.35
CA VAL A 284 13.59 -11.64 -10.89
C VAL A 284 12.69 -10.57 -10.27
N ILE A 285 12.60 -9.38 -10.89
CA ILE A 285 11.64 -8.33 -10.46
C ILE A 285 10.21 -8.84 -10.54
N SER A 286 9.83 -9.49 -11.65
CA SER A 286 8.48 -10.06 -11.80
C SER A 286 8.22 -11.16 -10.76
N HIS A 287 9.24 -11.97 -10.43
CA HIS A 287 9.17 -13.03 -9.43
C HIS A 287 8.87 -12.44 -8.05
N TRP A 288 9.60 -11.42 -7.65
CA TRP A 288 9.42 -10.74 -6.37
C TRP A 288 8.06 -10.08 -6.22
N HIS A 289 7.61 -9.36 -7.26
CA HIS A 289 6.26 -8.78 -7.25
C HIS A 289 5.16 -9.85 -7.21
N LEU A 290 5.38 -11.03 -7.83
CA LEU A 290 4.45 -12.15 -7.68
C LEU A 290 4.47 -12.73 -6.26
N GLN A 291 5.64 -12.84 -5.61
CA GLN A 291 5.71 -13.24 -4.19
C GLN A 291 5.01 -12.23 -3.28
N LEU A 292 5.15 -10.94 -3.54
CA LEU A 292 4.42 -9.89 -2.81
C LEU A 292 2.91 -10.02 -2.97
N ALA A 293 2.44 -10.36 -4.18
CA ALA A 293 1.02 -10.43 -4.50
C ALA A 293 0.36 -11.79 -4.19
N ASP A 294 1.11 -12.89 -4.07
CA ASP A 294 0.56 -14.23 -3.87
C ASP A 294 1.27 -14.97 -2.72
N PRO A 295 0.61 -15.16 -1.55
CA PRO A 295 1.24 -15.78 -0.39
C PRO A 295 1.56 -17.28 -0.58
N LEU A 296 0.80 -17.99 -1.41
CA LEU A 296 1.08 -19.42 -1.69
C LEU A 296 2.31 -19.54 -2.59
N TYR A 297 2.43 -18.69 -3.62
CA TYR A 297 3.64 -18.64 -4.42
C TYR A 297 4.87 -18.23 -3.59
N ARG A 298 4.71 -17.25 -2.68
CA ARG A 298 5.76 -16.84 -1.73
C ARG A 298 6.22 -17.99 -0.85
N ALA A 299 5.31 -18.70 -0.19
CA ALA A 299 5.66 -19.85 0.66
C ALA A 299 6.28 -21.01 -0.15
N PHE A 300 5.75 -21.29 -1.35
CA PHE A 300 6.29 -22.33 -2.22
C PHE A 300 7.75 -22.03 -2.60
N THR A 301 8.02 -20.80 -3.06
CA THR A 301 9.34 -20.43 -3.59
C THR A 301 10.35 -20.05 -2.51
N GLY A 302 9.90 -19.39 -1.44
CA GLY A 302 10.75 -18.87 -0.37
C GLY A 302 10.95 -19.82 0.82
N THR A 303 10.21 -20.93 0.89
CA THR A 303 10.36 -21.93 1.96
C THR A 303 10.48 -23.33 1.37
N PHE A 304 9.46 -23.81 0.66
CA PHE A 304 9.41 -25.22 0.22
C PHE A 304 10.49 -25.60 -0.81
N LEU A 305 10.80 -24.71 -1.76
CA LEU A 305 11.91 -24.91 -2.69
C LEU A 305 13.27 -24.69 -2.00
N VAL A 306 13.35 -23.79 -1.02
CA VAL A 306 14.57 -23.49 -0.27
C VAL A 306 15.00 -24.70 0.56
N GLU A 307 14.09 -25.30 1.33
CA GLU A 307 14.34 -26.53 2.08
C GLU A 307 14.88 -27.65 1.19
N ARG A 308 14.37 -27.74 -0.06
CA ARG A 308 14.82 -28.75 -1.03
C ARG A 308 16.21 -28.50 -1.60
N ARG A 309 16.70 -27.27 -1.59
CA ARG A 309 18.07 -26.98 -2.04
C ARG A 309 19.10 -27.65 -1.14
N ASP A 310 18.76 -27.82 0.14
CA ASP A 310 19.63 -28.42 1.15
C ASP A 310 19.63 -29.97 1.07
N HIS A 311 18.83 -30.57 0.17
CA HIS A 311 18.81 -32.02 -0.04
C HIS A 311 19.97 -32.48 -0.95
N LEU A 312 20.40 -33.74 -0.79
CA LEU A 312 21.45 -34.37 -1.63
C LEU A 312 21.19 -34.28 -3.15
N ARG A 313 19.92 -34.22 -3.56
CA ARG A 313 19.51 -33.98 -4.95
C ARG A 313 18.53 -32.81 -4.98
N PRO A 314 18.99 -31.59 -5.28
CA PRO A 314 18.15 -30.39 -5.29
C PRO A 314 17.26 -30.40 -6.53
N GLN A 315 16.14 -31.12 -6.44
CA GLN A 315 15.16 -31.25 -7.52
C GLN A 315 13.74 -31.41 -6.98
N ILE A 316 12.74 -31.11 -7.81
CA ILE A 316 11.32 -31.24 -7.47
C ILE A 316 10.55 -32.04 -8.53
N ARG A 317 9.70 -32.96 -8.05
CA ARG A 317 8.75 -33.73 -8.86
C ARG A 317 7.36 -33.10 -8.83
N SER A 318 6.55 -33.38 -9.84
CA SER A 318 5.17 -32.85 -9.93
C SER A 318 4.31 -33.31 -8.75
N GLU A 319 4.50 -34.56 -8.30
CA GLU A 319 3.83 -35.15 -7.14
C GLU A 319 4.14 -34.39 -5.84
N ALA A 320 5.39 -33.98 -5.63
CA ALA A 320 5.79 -33.23 -4.45
C ALA A 320 5.14 -31.84 -4.41
N ALA A 321 5.05 -31.16 -5.55
CA ALA A 321 4.35 -29.88 -5.63
C ALA A 321 2.84 -30.03 -5.36
N LEU A 322 2.23 -31.10 -5.86
CA LEU A 322 0.81 -31.40 -5.61
C LEU A 322 0.53 -31.71 -4.13
N ALA A 323 1.38 -32.53 -3.50
CA ALA A 323 1.28 -32.84 -2.08
C ALA A 323 1.37 -31.56 -1.23
N TRP A 324 2.35 -30.70 -1.52
CA TRP A 324 2.48 -29.41 -0.85
C TRP A 324 1.24 -28.53 -1.01
N VAL A 325 0.70 -28.41 -2.23
CA VAL A 325 -0.55 -27.66 -2.45
C VAL A 325 -1.69 -28.26 -1.65
N ALA A 326 -1.81 -29.58 -1.57
CA ALA A 326 -2.89 -30.23 -0.82
C ALA A 326 -2.83 -29.94 0.69
N GLU A 327 -1.64 -29.72 1.25
CA GLU A 327 -1.42 -29.37 2.65
C GLU A 327 -1.68 -27.88 2.95
N HIS A 328 -1.42 -26.99 1.99
CA HIS A 328 -1.41 -25.54 2.23
C HIS A 328 -2.69 -24.80 1.80
N VAL A 329 -3.64 -25.50 1.17
CA VAL A 329 -4.88 -24.91 0.66
C VAL A 329 -6.10 -25.45 1.39
N ALA A 330 -7.11 -24.59 1.57
CA ALA A 330 -8.35 -24.97 2.24
C ALA A 330 -9.04 -26.15 1.53
N ALA A 331 -9.71 -27.00 2.31
CA ALA A 331 -10.45 -28.17 1.83
C ALA A 331 -11.46 -27.87 0.69
N ARG A 332 -11.91 -26.61 0.57
CA ARG A 332 -12.80 -26.11 -0.48
C ARG A 332 -12.24 -26.22 -1.91
N TRP A 333 -10.93 -26.39 -2.11
CA TRP A 333 -10.36 -26.58 -3.45
C TRP A 333 -10.47 -28.02 -3.91
N THR A 334 -11.12 -28.22 -5.06
CA THR A 334 -11.21 -29.54 -5.71
C THR A 334 -9.83 -30.09 -6.07
N MET A 335 -9.71 -31.42 -6.20
CA MET A 335 -8.46 -32.06 -6.62
C MET A 335 -7.96 -31.52 -7.98
N ASN A 336 -8.87 -31.29 -8.93
CA ASN A 336 -8.51 -30.71 -10.23
C ASN A 336 -7.91 -29.30 -10.09
N THR A 337 -8.47 -28.46 -9.22
CA THR A 337 -7.92 -27.13 -8.92
C THR A 337 -6.51 -27.24 -8.33
N ARG A 338 -6.28 -28.18 -7.41
CA ARG A 338 -4.95 -28.41 -6.79
C ARG A 338 -3.92 -28.84 -7.82
N ILE A 339 -4.27 -29.77 -8.71
CA ILE A 339 -3.41 -30.23 -9.81
C ILE A 339 -3.03 -29.07 -10.72
N HIS A 340 -4.00 -28.26 -11.16
CA HIS A 340 -3.73 -27.10 -12.01
C HIS A 340 -2.89 -26.04 -11.28
N TYR A 341 -3.13 -25.82 -9.99
CA TYR A 341 -2.37 -24.84 -9.20
C TYR A 341 -0.92 -25.28 -9.02
N ALA A 342 -0.67 -26.55 -8.69
CA ALA A 342 0.68 -27.11 -8.59
C ALA A 342 1.44 -26.99 -9.93
N SER A 343 0.80 -27.30 -11.05
CA SER A 343 1.38 -27.11 -12.38
C SER A 343 1.76 -25.64 -12.67
N LYS A 344 0.91 -24.70 -12.24
CA LYS A 344 1.16 -23.26 -12.38
C LYS A 344 2.29 -22.77 -11.46
N LEU A 345 2.41 -23.28 -10.23
CA LEU A 345 3.56 -23.00 -9.36
C LEU A 345 4.87 -23.42 -10.02
N LEU A 346 4.93 -24.64 -10.59
CA LEU A 346 6.11 -25.15 -11.27
C LEU A 346 6.46 -24.33 -12.52
N SER A 347 5.46 -24.00 -13.34
CA SER A 347 5.66 -23.21 -14.55
C SER A 347 6.11 -21.77 -14.23
N ALA A 348 5.54 -21.13 -13.21
CA ALA A 348 5.95 -19.81 -12.77
C ALA A 348 7.36 -19.82 -12.15
N SER A 349 7.71 -20.88 -11.42
CA SER A 349 9.06 -21.06 -10.84
C SER A 349 10.12 -21.28 -11.93
N TYR A 350 9.79 -22.06 -12.98
CA TYR A 350 10.65 -22.20 -14.16
C TYR A 350 10.82 -20.87 -14.90
N ALA A 351 9.73 -20.12 -15.13
CA ALA A 351 9.79 -18.81 -15.77
C ALA A 351 10.63 -17.78 -14.96
N ALA A 352 10.62 -17.91 -13.64
CA ALA A 352 11.43 -17.10 -12.72
C ALA A 352 12.92 -17.51 -12.67
N GLY A 353 13.30 -18.63 -13.31
CA GLY A 353 14.66 -19.17 -13.27
C GLY A 353 15.01 -19.93 -11.99
N LEU A 354 14.01 -20.29 -11.17
CA LEU A 354 14.19 -21.10 -9.96
C LEU A 354 14.31 -22.61 -10.25
N LEU A 355 13.90 -23.03 -11.46
CA LEU A 355 14.00 -24.40 -11.93
C LEU A 355 14.80 -24.41 -13.24
N GLY A 356 15.75 -25.34 -13.36
CA GLY A 356 16.61 -25.45 -14.54
C GLY A 356 15.94 -26.09 -15.76
N SER A 357 14.84 -26.84 -15.55
CA SER A 357 14.06 -27.44 -16.65
C SER A 357 12.56 -27.47 -16.35
N ASN A 358 11.76 -27.56 -17.41
CA ASN A 358 10.32 -27.82 -17.32
C ASN A 358 9.97 -29.32 -17.23
N ARG A 359 10.96 -30.20 -17.49
CA ARG A 359 10.85 -31.67 -17.43
C ARG A 359 10.98 -32.18 -16.01
N ASP A 360 10.19 -33.20 -15.66
CA ASP A 360 10.19 -33.87 -14.35
C ASP A 360 11.25 -35.00 -14.33
N PRO A 361 12.13 -35.11 -13.30
CA PRO A 361 12.33 -34.19 -12.17
C PRO A 361 13.00 -32.88 -12.57
N ARG A 362 12.57 -31.78 -11.95
CA ARG A 362 13.03 -30.43 -12.25
C ARG A 362 14.18 -30.07 -11.31
N PRO A 363 15.43 -29.92 -11.78
CA PRO A 363 16.53 -29.47 -10.94
C PRO A 363 16.25 -28.04 -10.48
N LEU A 364 16.58 -27.74 -9.23
CA LEU A 364 16.54 -26.38 -8.70
C LEU A 364 17.69 -25.58 -9.30
N ALA A 365 17.43 -24.29 -9.53
CA ALA A 365 18.40 -23.33 -10.05
C ALA A 365 18.33 -22.05 -9.23
N SER A 366 19.39 -21.24 -9.33
CA SER A 366 19.50 -19.94 -8.68
C SER A 366 19.61 -18.88 -9.78
N PRO A 367 18.62 -18.00 -9.95
CA PRO A 367 18.64 -17.00 -11.00
C PRO A 367 19.74 -15.96 -10.72
N PRO A 368 20.43 -15.45 -11.75
CA PRO A 368 21.42 -14.40 -11.56
C PRO A 368 20.73 -13.10 -11.11
N ILE A 369 21.34 -12.41 -10.16
CA ILE A 369 20.85 -11.13 -9.62
C ILE A 369 21.94 -10.08 -9.76
N SER A 370 21.68 -9.04 -10.53
CA SER A 370 22.54 -7.87 -10.66
C SER A 370 22.50 -7.03 -9.38
N ASP A 371 23.51 -6.18 -9.18
CA ASP A 371 23.53 -5.25 -8.03
C ASP A 371 22.40 -4.22 -8.11
N ALA A 372 21.99 -3.83 -9.32
CA ALA A 372 20.84 -2.95 -9.53
C ALA A 372 19.53 -3.62 -9.08
N ALA A 373 19.29 -4.88 -9.47
CA ALA A 373 18.12 -5.64 -9.04
C ALA A 373 18.13 -5.88 -7.53
N LEU A 374 19.27 -6.27 -6.95
CA LEU A 374 19.42 -6.45 -5.51
C LEU A 374 19.14 -5.14 -4.73
N THR A 375 19.67 -4.02 -5.22
CA THR A 375 19.44 -2.72 -4.58
C THR A 375 17.97 -2.31 -4.67
N TYR A 376 17.35 -2.47 -5.84
CA TYR A 376 15.91 -2.25 -6.02
C TYR A 376 15.08 -3.06 -5.00
N MET A 377 15.41 -4.35 -4.84
CA MET A 377 14.73 -5.25 -3.92
C MET A 377 14.84 -4.83 -2.45
N LEU A 378 16.02 -4.38 -2.02
CA LEU A 378 16.25 -3.88 -0.66
C LEU A 378 15.43 -2.62 -0.37
N TYR A 379 15.46 -1.65 -1.29
CA TYR A 379 14.69 -0.42 -1.15
C TYR A 379 13.18 -0.66 -1.27
N LEU A 380 12.75 -1.63 -2.08
CA LEU A 380 11.35 -2.07 -2.14
C LEU A 380 10.90 -2.63 -0.78
N LEU A 381 11.65 -3.58 -0.19
CA LEU A 381 11.31 -4.14 1.11
C LEU A 381 11.37 -3.12 2.24
N ARG A 382 12.23 -2.10 2.16
CA ARG A 382 12.22 -0.98 3.11
C ARG A 382 10.88 -0.23 3.12
N GLU A 383 10.23 -0.12 1.97
CA GLU A 383 8.97 0.63 1.79
C GLU A 383 7.73 -0.26 1.96
N VAL A 384 7.90 -1.56 2.20
CA VAL A 384 6.82 -2.56 2.27
C VAL A 384 6.74 -3.20 3.66
N GLU A 385 5.53 -3.35 4.20
CA GLU A 385 5.27 -4.22 5.36
C GLU A 385 5.27 -5.69 4.91
N PHE A 386 6.22 -6.47 5.40
CA PHE A 386 6.35 -7.90 5.14
C PHE A 386 6.71 -8.68 6.41
N ALA A 387 6.49 -10.00 6.39
CA ALA A 387 6.86 -10.87 7.51
C ALA A 387 8.34 -11.28 7.44
N GLY A 388 9.06 -11.14 8.54
CA GLY A 388 10.49 -11.44 8.64
C GLY A 388 11.34 -10.20 8.85
N THR A 389 12.63 -10.28 8.55
CA THR A 389 13.57 -9.15 8.61
C THR A 389 14.18 -8.87 7.25
N LEU A 390 14.82 -7.72 7.07
CA LEU A 390 15.46 -7.38 5.78
C LEU A 390 16.56 -8.38 5.36
N LEU A 391 17.23 -9.01 6.33
CA LEU A 391 18.32 -9.96 6.09
C LEU A 391 17.88 -11.43 6.14
N ASP A 392 16.69 -11.69 6.68
CA ASP A 392 16.11 -13.02 6.79
C ASP A 392 14.63 -12.96 6.41
N ASN A 393 14.35 -13.25 5.13
CA ASN A 393 13.01 -13.23 4.55
C ASN A 393 12.89 -14.21 3.37
N PRO A 394 11.65 -14.62 3.04
CA PRO A 394 11.40 -15.56 1.95
C PRO A 394 11.75 -15.04 0.56
N TYR A 395 11.92 -13.73 0.37
CA TYR A 395 12.21 -13.12 -0.94
C TYR A 395 13.67 -13.32 -1.34
N PHE A 396 14.62 -13.04 -0.44
CA PHE A 396 16.03 -13.34 -0.73
C PHE A 396 16.32 -14.84 -0.67
N ALA A 397 15.62 -15.57 0.20
CA ALA A 397 15.75 -17.02 0.29
C ALA A 397 15.39 -17.72 -1.04
N SER A 398 14.29 -17.31 -1.70
CA SER A 398 13.86 -17.95 -2.97
C SER A 398 14.89 -17.87 -4.08
N VAL A 399 15.72 -16.82 -4.08
CA VAL A 399 16.77 -16.58 -5.07
C VAL A 399 18.17 -16.98 -4.59
N ASP A 400 18.26 -17.74 -3.50
CA ASP A 400 19.51 -18.30 -2.96
C ASP A 400 20.45 -17.27 -2.34
N LEU A 401 19.94 -16.11 -1.94
CA LEU A 401 20.72 -15.10 -1.22
C LEU A 401 20.36 -15.20 0.26
N ARG A 402 21.14 -15.97 1.02
CA ARG A 402 20.94 -16.13 2.48
C ARG A 402 22.25 -16.00 3.23
N GLY A 403 22.18 -15.53 4.47
CA GLY A 403 23.31 -15.53 5.41
C GLY A 403 24.58 -14.91 4.80
N PRO A 404 25.75 -15.59 4.86
CA PRO A 404 27.02 -15.04 4.40
C PRO A 404 27.04 -14.57 2.94
N ASP A 405 26.30 -15.22 2.04
CA ASP A 405 26.27 -14.87 0.62
C ASP A 405 25.54 -13.55 0.38
N LEU A 406 24.40 -13.35 1.04
CA LEU A 406 23.69 -12.07 1.03
C LEU A 406 24.58 -10.98 1.64
N GLU A 407 25.17 -11.22 2.81
CA GLU A 407 26.05 -10.26 3.46
C GLU A 407 27.25 -9.86 2.61
N HIS A 408 27.85 -10.83 1.91
CA HIS A 408 28.96 -10.56 1.00
C HIS A 408 28.53 -9.62 -0.13
N ARG A 409 27.38 -9.89 -0.76
CA ARG A 409 26.80 -9.01 -1.78
C ARG A 409 26.49 -7.62 -1.23
N LEU A 410 25.90 -7.51 -0.03
CA LEU A 410 25.55 -6.23 0.58
C LEU A 410 26.77 -5.33 0.82
N ARG A 411 27.93 -5.89 1.19
CA ARG A 411 29.18 -5.10 1.36
C ARG A 411 29.67 -4.45 0.06
N GLY A 412 29.30 -5.01 -1.10
CA GLY A 412 29.67 -4.49 -2.41
C GLY A 412 28.76 -3.39 -2.96
N LEU A 413 27.59 -3.18 -2.36
CA LEU A 413 26.61 -2.23 -2.88
C LEU A 413 26.97 -0.79 -2.50
N THR A 414 27.00 0.10 -3.50
CA THR A 414 27.29 1.53 -3.30
C THR A 414 26.11 2.32 -2.76
N ALA A 415 24.89 1.75 -2.78
CA ALA A 415 23.66 2.43 -2.38
C ALA A 415 23.32 2.29 -0.89
N LEU A 416 24.15 1.56 -0.13
CA LEU A 416 23.97 1.32 1.29
C LEU A 416 25.31 1.13 1.99
N ARG A 417 25.30 1.23 3.31
CA ARG A 417 26.40 0.86 4.20
C ARG A 417 26.01 -0.43 4.92
N PHE A 418 26.84 -1.47 4.79
CA PHE A 418 26.64 -2.73 5.52
C PHE A 418 27.92 -3.19 6.19
N ARG A 419 27.87 -3.42 7.50
CA ARG A 419 28.94 -4.07 8.29
C ARG A 419 28.32 -5.01 9.31
N ARG A 420 28.99 -6.13 9.58
CA ARG A 420 28.61 -7.08 10.62
C ARG A 420 29.82 -7.42 11.48
N GLN A 421 29.63 -7.39 12.80
CA GLN A 421 30.62 -7.81 13.79
C GLN A 421 29.93 -8.71 14.83
N GLY A 422 30.08 -10.03 14.68
CA GLY A 422 29.31 -10.99 15.46
C GLY A 422 27.81 -10.85 15.19
N ASP A 423 27.04 -10.57 16.24
CA ASP A 423 25.59 -10.34 16.14
C ASP A 423 25.22 -8.87 15.89
N LEU A 424 26.19 -7.94 15.96
CA LEU A 424 25.94 -6.53 15.69
C LEU A 424 25.96 -6.27 14.17
N VAL A 425 24.86 -5.71 13.66
CA VAL A 425 24.72 -5.26 12.27
C VAL A 425 24.65 -3.73 12.23
N ASP A 426 25.58 -3.10 11.51
CA ASP A 426 25.49 -1.70 11.12
C ASP A 426 24.97 -1.63 9.67
N PHE A 427 23.75 -1.13 9.52
CA PHE A 427 23.04 -1.02 8.25
C PHE A 427 22.61 0.44 8.06
N GLY A 428 22.96 1.05 6.93
CA GLY A 428 22.60 2.42 6.59
C GLY A 428 22.21 2.57 5.13
N TRP A 429 21.28 3.48 4.84
CA TRP A 429 20.86 3.79 3.48
C TRP A 429 21.55 5.06 2.99
N HIS A 430 22.13 5.04 1.79
CA HIS A 430 22.69 6.27 1.20
C HIS A 430 21.62 7.14 0.56
N TYR A 431 20.48 6.56 0.17
CA TYR A 431 19.36 7.28 -0.43
C TYR A 431 18.12 7.24 0.49
N PRO A 432 17.30 8.30 0.48
CA PRO A 432 16.13 8.38 1.35
C PRO A 432 14.97 7.49 0.89
N SER A 433 14.93 7.06 -0.38
CA SER A 433 13.86 6.22 -0.93
C SER A 433 14.31 5.44 -2.16
N LEU A 434 13.50 4.45 -2.57
CA LEU A 434 13.68 3.71 -3.82
C LEU A 434 13.72 4.65 -5.03
N ALA A 435 12.85 5.65 -5.06
CA ALA A 435 12.77 6.63 -6.13
C ALA A 435 14.01 7.53 -6.19
N ALA A 436 14.56 7.93 -5.03
CA ALA A 436 15.77 8.75 -4.96
C ALA A 436 17.00 7.98 -5.43
N TRP A 437 17.15 6.71 -5.01
CA TRP A 437 18.21 5.84 -5.50
C TRP A 437 18.11 5.65 -7.02
N ALA A 438 16.93 5.33 -7.54
CA ALA A 438 16.74 5.08 -8.96
C ALA A 438 17.02 6.33 -9.81
N ALA A 439 16.62 7.51 -9.34
CA ALA A 439 16.90 8.77 -10.04
C ALA A 439 18.42 9.01 -10.21
N GLU A 440 19.21 8.70 -9.18
CA GLU A 440 20.66 8.94 -9.22
C GLU A 440 21.41 7.83 -9.98
N GLN A 441 21.08 6.56 -9.70
CA GLN A 441 21.89 5.41 -10.13
C GLN A 441 21.38 4.72 -11.39
N LEU A 442 20.07 4.75 -11.65
CA LEU A 442 19.47 4.13 -12.83
C LEU A 442 19.16 5.12 -13.94
N PHE A 443 18.85 6.37 -13.58
CA PHE A 443 18.43 7.43 -14.51
C PHE A 443 19.37 8.64 -14.49
N PRO A 444 20.70 8.46 -14.52
CA PRO A 444 21.61 9.60 -14.46
C PRO A 444 21.27 10.59 -15.58
N PRO A 445 21.24 11.90 -15.30
CA PRO A 445 21.00 12.89 -16.34
C PRO A 445 22.02 12.71 -17.46
N PRO A 446 21.65 12.91 -18.73
CA PRO A 446 22.62 12.87 -19.82
C PRO A 446 23.74 13.84 -19.48
N VAL A 447 24.97 13.31 -19.34
CA VAL A 447 26.16 14.13 -19.11
C VAL A 447 26.21 15.13 -20.25
N ALA A 448 26.02 16.41 -19.94
CA ALA A 448 26.21 17.48 -20.90
C ALA A 448 27.65 17.34 -21.40
N ARG A 449 27.81 16.91 -22.65
CA ARG A 449 29.12 16.98 -23.32
C ARG A 449 29.48 18.46 -23.33
N LEU A 450 30.30 18.88 -22.37
CA LEU A 450 30.97 20.16 -22.43
C LEU A 450 31.70 20.19 -23.77
N GLY A 451 31.25 21.10 -24.64
CA GLY A 451 31.75 21.22 -26.00
C GLY A 451 33.25 21.38 -26.00
N GLY A 452 33.94 20.45 -26.67
CA GLY A 452 35.27 20.71 -27.19
C GLY A 452 35.12 21.71 -28.33
N LEU A 453 35.30 23.00 -28.01
CA LEU A 453 35.84 23.94 -28.97
C LEU A 453 37.34 23.63 -29.10
N ALA A 454 37.73 23.17 -30.28
CA ALA A 454 39.08 23.31 -30.82
C ALA A 454 38.93 23.68 -32.30
#